data_AF-A0A0M5K0Y8-F1
#
_entry.id   AF-A0A0M5K0Y8-F1
#
_cell.length_a   1.000
_cell.length_b   1.000
_cell.length_c   1.000
_cell.angle_alpha   90.00
_cell.angle_beta   90.00
_cell.angle_gamma   90.00
#
_symmetry.space_group_name_H-M   'P 1'
#
loop_
_entity.id
_entity.type
_entity.pdbx_description
1 polymer ?
#
loop_
_entity_poly.entity_id
_entity_poly.type
_entity_poly.pdbx_seq_one_letter_code
_entity_poly.pdbx_strand_id
1 'polypeptide(L)'
;MRLTEAALTGLPATNTNPPAWYMLNLPANSTAKLPFNHLSLDWNPNGHEPEAVYGKPHFDAHFYMITMAERAQIGLDDAKGDVLPAANLLPAGYQTVPNVAPFRTIPMMGRHWVDPSSHEYHGQDFTQTFIYGSYNGKIIFLEPMITKAYLAEKKTETFTLPRPDVVEKTGVYYPTKYTIGYDAATKEYVIVLHNMELR
;
A
#
# COMPACT_ATOMS: atom_id res chain seq x y z
N MET A 1 11.28 -0.40 -4.02
CA MET A 1 11.01 0.39 -5.24
C MET A 1 11.98 1.56 -5.28
N ARG A 2 12.51 1.90 -6.46
CA ARG A 2 13.33 3.10 -6.68
C ARG A 2 12.72 3.88 -7.84
N LEU A 3 12.59 5.19 -7.68
CA LEU A 3 12.10 6.11 -8.72
C LEU A 3 13.17 7.16 -8.94
N THR A 4 13.53 7.45 -10.19
CA THR A 4 14.45 8.56 -10.47
C THR A 4 13.81 9.89 -10.07
N GLU A 5 14.61 10.89 -9.73
CA GLU A 5 14.10 12.21 -9.37
C GLU A 5 13.23 12.81 -10.49
N ALA A 6 13.63 12.57 -11.74
CA ALA A 6 12.89 12.98 -12.93
C ALA A 6 11.50 12.34 -13.04
N ALA A 7 11.27 11.17 -12.43
CA ALA A 7 9.97 10.49 -12.44
C ALA A 7 8.86 11.28 -11.73
N LEU A 8 9.20 12.27 -10.89
CA LEU A 8 8.19 13.16 -10.26
C LEU A 8 7.83 14.38 -11.13
N THR A 9 8.45 14.52 -12.30
CA THR A 9 8.19 15.60 -13.25
C THR A 9 7.31 15.11 -14.39
N GLY A 10 6.39 15.96 -14.89
CA GLY A 10 5.52 15.62 -16.02
C GLY A 10 4.51 14.49 -15.75
N LEU A 11 4.22 14.19 -14.48
CA LEU A 11 3.18 13.22 -14.11
C LEU A 11 1.80 13.62 -14.67
N PRO A 12 0.97 12.67 -15.11
CA PRO A 12 -0.40 12.95 -15.55
C PRO A 12 -1.18 13.74 -14.49
N ALA A 13 -1.96 14.74 -14.91
CA ALA A 13 -2.73 15.59 -14.00
C ALA A 13 -4.17 15.11 -13.77
N THR A 14 -4.66 14.19 -14.60
CA THR A 14 -6.04 13.68 -14.56
C THR A 14 -6.08 12.30 -13.94
N ASN A 15 -7.00 12.08 -13.01
CA ASN A 15 -7.26 10.74 -12.48
C ASN A 15 -7.71 9.81 -13.61
N THR A 16 -7.25 8.56 -13.57
CA THR A 16 -7.82 7.46 -14.34
C THR A 16 -8.59 6.54 -13.41
N ASN A 17 -9.54 5.77 -13.93
CA ASN A 17 -10.25 4.76 -13.15
C ASN A 17 -10.19 3.40 -13.88
N PRO A 18 -9.41 2.41 -13.39
CA PRO A 18 -8.56 2.47 -12.19
C PRO A 18 -7.37 3.46 -12.34
N PRO A 19 -6.72 3.87 -11.23
CA PRO A 19 -5.54 4.73 -11.29
C PRO A 19 -4.43 4.13 -12.15
N ALA A 20 -3.56 5.00 -12.66
CA ALA A 20 -2.47 4.57 -13.51
C ALA A 20 -1.45 3.80 -12.66
N TRP A 21 -1.37 2.49 -12.88
CA TRP A 21 -0.47 1.58 -12.20
C TRP A 21 0.78 1.22 -13.02
N TYR A 22 1.92 1.32 -12.36
CA TYR A 22 3.21 0.86 -12.86
C TYR A 22 3.55 -0.47 -12.20
N MET A 23 3.50 -1.55 -12.97
CA MET A 23 3.86 -2.89 -12.48
C MET A 23 5.37 -3.01 -12.30
N LEU A 24 5.80 -3.44 -11.12
CA LEU A 24 7.19 -3.61 -10.77
C LEU A 24 7.44 -5.08 -10.42
N ASN A 25 8.38 -5.68 -11.14
CA ASN A 25 8.78 -7.07 -10.88
C ASN A 25 9.64 -7.14 -9.63
N LEU A 26 9.41 -8.17 -8.82
CA LEU A 26 10.33 -8.54 -7.75
C LEU A 26 11.64 -9.09 -8.36
N PRO A 27 12.79 -8.91 -7.70
CA PRO A 27 14.04 -9.52 -8.16
C PRO A 27 13.92 -11.03 -8.32
N ALA A 28 14.61 -11.61 -9.30
CA ALA A 28 14.61 -13.06 -9.51
C ALA A 28 14.95 -13.82 -8.21
N ASN A 29 14.25 -14.93 -7.97
CA ASN A 29 14.40 -15.81 -6.79
C ASN A 29 13.96 -15.22 -5.43
N SER A 30 13.37 -14.02 -5.38
CA SER A 30 12.90 -13.42 -4.12
C SER A 30 11.52 -13.94 -3.67
N THR A 31 10.64 -14.34 -4.59
CA THR A 31 9.26 -14.79 -4.29
C THR A 31 9.18 -16.05 -3.44
N ALA A 32 10.20 -16.93 -3.50
CA ALA A 32 10.22 -18.17 -2.71
C ALA A 32 10.38 -17.91 -1.20
N LYS A 33 10.98 -16.77 -0.82
CA LYS A 33 11.28 -16.42 0.59
C LYS A 33 10.44 -15.27 1.13
N LEU A 34 9.57 -14.69 0.30
CA LEU A 34 8.75 -13.54 0.63
C LEU A 34 7.25 -13.92 0.52
N PRO A 35 6.37 -13.17 1.22
CA PRO A 35 4.93 -13.29 0.99
C PRO A 35 4.49 -12.63 -0.31
N PHE A 36 5.32 -11.77 -0.91
CA PHE A 36 4.95 -10.95 -2.05
C PHE A 36 5.09 -11.69 -3.39
N ASN A 37 4.09 -11.52 -4.25
CA ASN A 37 4.04 -12.04 -5.60
C ASN A 37 4.51 -11.00 -6.63
N HIS A 38 3.97 -9.78 -6.53
CA HIS A 38 4.26 -8.68 -7.43
C HIS A 38 4.03 -7.34 -6.72
N LEU A 39 4.53 -6.27 -7.33
CA LEU A 39 4.35 -4.93 -6.81
C LEU A 39 3.66 -4.05 -7.86
N SER A 40 2.88 -3.06 -7.40
CA SER A 40 2.46 -1.94 -8.26
C SER A 40 2.72 -0.62 -7.55
N LEU A 41 2.95 0.41 -8.35
CA LEU A 41 2.99 1.79 -7.91
C LEU A 41 1.89 2.54 -8.65
N ASP A 42 0.91 3.05 -7.93
CA ASP A 42 -0.28 3.63 -8.52
C ASP A 42 -0.24 5.15 -8.28
N TRP A 43 -0.50 5.96 -9.30
CA TRP A 43 -0.45 7.43 -9.21
C TRP A 43 -1.86 8.02 -9.16
N ASN A 44 -2.15 8.76 -8.08
CA ASN A 44 -3.42 9.45 -7.85
C ASN A 44 -3.22 10.97 -7.94
N PRO A 45 -3.34 11.61 -9.11
CA PRO A 45 -3.00 13.03 -9.27
C PRO A 45 -3.89 14.00 -8.52
N ASN A 46 -5.12 13.61 -8.16
CA ASN A 46 -6.03 14.42 -7.36
C ASN A 46 -6.42 13.70 -6.06
N GLY A 47 -5.65 12.68 -5.67
CA GLY A 47 -6.01 11.80 -4.56
C GLY A 47 -7.23 10.93 -4.84
N HIS A 48 -7.76 10.31 -3.78
CA HIS A 48 -8.96 9.47 -3.80
C HIS A 48 -9.71 9.54 -2.46
N GLU A 49 -10.82 8.81 -2.36
CA GLU A 49 -11.69 8.78 -1.19
C GLU A 49 -11.02 8.12 0.04
N PRO A 50 -11.31 8.59 1.28
CA PRO A 50 -12.12 9.76 1.60
C PRO A 50 -11.39 11.06 1.21
N GLU A 51 -11.99 11.89 0.37
CA GLU A 51 -11.33 13.07 -0.24
C GLU A 51 -10.79 14.03 0.82
N ALA A 52 -11.51 14.21 1.93
CA ALA A 52 -11.09 15.05 3.05
C ALA A 52 -9.79 14.58 3.72
N VAL A 53 -9.39 13.32 3.51
CA VAL A 53 -8.20 12.69 4.09
C VAL A 53 -7.14 12.45 3.00
N TYR A 54 -7.51 11.71 1.95
CA TYR A 54 -6.60 11.25 0.90
C TYR A 54 -6.71 12.05 -0.42
N GLY A 55 -7.29 13.25 -0.40
CA GLY A 55 -7.46 14.12 -1.57
C GLY A 55 -6.21 14.86 -2.06
N LYS A 56 -5.01 14.55 -1.53
CA LYS A 56 -3.75 15.15 -2.00
C LYS A 56 -3.12 14.29 -3.11
N PRO A 57 -2.35 14.85 -4.05
CA PRO A 57 -1.65 14.04 -5.05
C PRO A 57 -0.64 13.09 -4.39
N HIS A 58 -0.79 11.78 -4.60
CA HIS A 58 0.00 10.77 -3.91
C HIS A 58 0.18 9.49 -4.73
N PHE A 59 1.09 8.64 -4.25
CA PHE A 59 1.34 7.31 -4.79
C PHE A 59 0.95 6.22 -3.80
N ASP A 60 0.43 5.13 -4.33
CA ASP A 60 0.09 3.92 -3.58
C ASP A 60 1.06 2.81 -3.98
N ALA A 61 1.94 2.42 -3.06
CA ALA A 61 2.94 1.39 -3.32
C ALA A 61 2.44 0.03 -2.84
N HIS A 62 1.74 -0.71 -3.70
CA HIS A 62 1.18 -2.00 -3.33
C HIS A 62 2.21 -3.14 -3.39
N PHE A 63 2.26 -3.92 -2.32
CA PHE A 63 3.03 -5.16 -2.21
C PHE A 63 2.05 -6.34 -2.13
N TYR A 64 1.61 -6.85 -3.28
CA TYR A 64 0.59 -7.91 -3.36
C TYR A 64 1.13 -9.28 -2.96
N MET A 65 0.34 -10.03 -2.21
CA MET A 65 0.60 -11.41 -1.78
C MET A 65 -0.19 -12.46 -2.59
N ILE A 66 -1.14 -12.02 -3.41
CA ILE A 66 -1.93 -12.86 -4.33
C ILE A 66 -1.37 -12.82 -5.75
N THR A 67 -1.78 -13.77 -6.58
CA THR A 67 -1.40 -13.79 -8.00
C THR A 67 -2.08 -12.65 -8.77
N MET A 68 -1.49 -12.23 -9.90
CA MET A 68 -2.13 -11.29 -10.83
C MET A 68 -3.50 -11.78 -11.32
N ALA A 69 -3.66 -13.10 -11.50
CA ALA A 69 -4.92 -13.69 -11.94
C ALA A 69 -6.02 -13.53 -10.88
N GLU A 70 -5.71 -13.82 -9.61
CA GLU A 70 -6.65 -13.59 -8.49
C GLU A 70 -6.98 -12.10 -8.34
N ARG A 71 -5.95 -11.23 -8.41
CA ARG A 71 -6.11 -9.78 -8.36
C ARG A 71 -7.10 -9.27 -9.41
N ALA A 72 -6.96 -9.71 -10.66
CA ALA A 72 -7.81 -9.30 -11.77
C ALA A 72 -9.30 -9.71 -11.63
N GLN A 73 -9.63 -10.64 -10.72
CA GLN A 73 -11.02 -11.04 -10.45
C GLN A 73 -11.72 -10.15 -9.42
N ILE A 74 -11.01 -9.27 -8.72
CA ILE A 74 -11.60 -8.46 -7.66
C ILE A 74 -12.38 -7.30 -8.28
N GLY A 75 -13.70 -7.30 -8.11
CA GLY A 75 -14.59 -6.27 -8.61
C GLY A 75 -14.86 -5.13 -7.62
N LEU A 76 -15.53 -4.08 -8.12
CA LEU A 76 -16.12 -3.04 -7.30
C LEU A 76 -17.28 -3.64 -6.48
N ASP A 77 -17.32 -3.33 -5.19
CA ASP A 77 -18.36 -3.80 -4.25
C ASP A 77 -18.62 -5.31 -4.27
N ASP A 78 -17.58 -6.10 -4.54
CA ASP A 78 -17.61 -7.56 -4.55
C ASP A 78 -17.91 -8.11 -3.15
N ALA A 79 -18.95 -8.95 -3.05
CA ALA A 79 -19.39 -9.56 -1.79
C ALA A 79 -18.29 -10.37 -1.09
N LYS A 80 -17.30 -10.89 -1.83
CA LYS A 80 -16.16 -11.58 -1.22
C LYS A 80 -15.27 -10.65 -0.40
N GLY A 81 -15.25 -9.34 -0.66
CA GLY A 81 -14.53 -8.41 0.21
C GLY A 81 -15.25 -8.08 1.52
N ASP A 82 -16.49 -8.54 1.71
CA ASP A 82 -17.18 -8.50 2.99
C ASP A 82 -16.84 -9.68 3.89
N VAL A 83 -16.19 -10.71 3.35
CA VAL A 83 -15.57 -11.77 4.14
C VAL A 83 -14.29 -11.19 4.73
N LEU A 84 -14.38 -10.65 5.95
CA LEU A 84 -13.25 -10.03 6.64
C LEU A 84 -12.25 -11.09 7.12
N PRO A 85 -10.94 -10.80 7.12
CA PRO A 85 -9.95 -11.69 7.71
C PRO A 85 -10.14 -11.82 9.22
N ALA A 86 -9.57 -12.86 9.81
CA ALA A 86 -9.49 -12.97 11.27
C ALA A 86 -8.74 -11.75 11.84
N ALA A 87 -9.23 -11.19 12.95
CA ALA A 87 -8.71 -9.94 13.49
C ALA A 87 -7.21 -9.98 13.83
N ASN A 88 -6.68 -11.16 14.19
CA ASN A 88 -5.26 -11.37 14.50
C ASN A 88 -4.35 -11.45 13.26
N LEU A 89 -4.90 -11.39 12.04
CA LEU A 89 -4.18 -11.23 10.77
C LEU A 89 -3.98 -9.75 10.40
N LEU A 90 -4.58 -8.82 11.15
CA LEU A 90 -4.38 -7.38 11.01
C LEU A 90 -3.58 -6.84 12.21
N PRO A 91 -2.86 -5.73 12.05
CA PRO A 91 -2.28 -5.04 13.19
C PRO A 91 -3.39 -4.57 14.15
N ALA A 92 -3.09 -4.58 15.45
CA ALA A 92 -4.07 -4.22 16.47
C ALA A 92 -4.61 -2.80 16.23
N GLY A 93 -5.94 -2.66 16.28
CA GLY A 93 -6.62 -1.36 16.15
C GLY A 93 -6.91 -0.91 14.70
N TYR A 94 -6.40 -1.61 13.68
CA TYR A 94 -6.72 -1.30 12.29
C TYR A 94 -8.22 -1.44 12.01
N GLN A 95 -8.76 -0.51 11.22
CA GLN A 95 -10.18 -0.44 10.88
C GLN A 95 -10.37 -0.36 9.37
N THR A 96 -11.50 -0.87 8.90
CA THR A 96 -11.94 -0.68 7.51
C THR A 96 -13.18 0.19 7.48
N VAL A 97 -13.38 0.89 6.38
CA VAL A 97 -14.59 1.70 6.17
C VAL A 97 -15.86 0.84 6.34
N PRO A 98 -16.97 1.45 6.79
CA PRO A 98 -18.24 0.75 6.92
C PRO A 98 -18.63 -0.02 5.65
N ASN A 99 -19.37 -1.12 5.83
CA ASN A 99 -19.86 -1.96 4.73
C ASN A 99 -21.04 -1.28 4.00
N VAL A 100 -20.78 -0.16 3.32
CA VAL A 100 -21.76 0.65 2.59
C VAL A 100 -21.25 0.93 1.18
N ALA A 101 -22.03 0.57 0.18
CA ALA A 101 -21.71 0.84 -1.23
C ALA A 101 -22.02 2.31 -1.59
N PRO A 102 -21.31 2.90 -2.58
CA PRO A 102 -20.21 2.31 -3.34
C PRO A 102 -18.86 2.31 -2.59
N PHE A 103 -17.86 1.61 -3.16
CA PHE A 103 -16.45 1.60 -2.72
C PHE A 103 -16.11 0.77 -1.47
N ARG A 104 -16.91 -0.26 -1.18
CA ARG A 104 -16.61 -1.23 -0.13
C ARG A 104 -15.39 -2.07 -0.46
N THR A 105 -15.28 -2.43 -1.74
CA THR A 105 -14.10 -3.06 -2.33
C THR A 105 -13.72 -2.28 -3.56
N ILE A 106 -12.43 -2.03 -3.72
CA ILE A 106 -11.88 -1.35 -4.88
C ILE A 106 -11.45 -2.40 -5.90
N PRO A 107 -11.79 -2.25 -7.19
CA PRO A 107 -11.35 -3.18 -8.23
C PRO A 107 -9.87 -3.48 -8.14
N MET A 108 -9.51 -4.76 -8.22
CA MET A 108 -8.11 -5.24 -8.17
C MET A 108 -7.33 -4.96 -6.88
N MET A 109 -7.97 -4.41 -5.84
CA MET A 109 -7.36 -4.10 -4.54
C MET A 109 -8.14 -4.76 -3.39
N GLY A 110 -9.47 -4.84 -3.49
CA GLY A 110 -10.30 -5.34 -2.41
C GLY A 110 -10.53 -4.28 -1.34
N ARG A 111 -10.51 -4.67 -0.08
CA ARG A 111 -10.91 -3.82 1.04
C ARG A 111 -9.71 -3.27 1.79
N HIS A 112 -9.69 -1.97 2.02
CA HIS A 112 -8.60 -1.26 2.68
C HIS A 112 -8.82 -1.16 4.19
N TRP A 113 -7.72 -1.28 4.94
CA TRP A 113 -7.65 -1.17 6.39
C TRP A 113 -6.61 -0.14 6.78
N VAL A 114 -7.05 0.83 7.59
CA VAL A 114 -6.28 1.99 8.02
C VAL A 114 -6.03 1.95 9.52
N ASP A 115 -4.95 2.58 9.96
CA ASP A 115 -4.74 2.90 11.37
C ASP A 115 -5.50 4.20 11.70
N PRO A 116 -6.55 4.16 12.54
CA PRO A 116 -7.29 5.36 12.93
C PRO A 116 -6.47 6.31 13.82
N SER A 117 -5.29 5.88 14.30
CA SER A 117 -4.35 6.70 15.07
C SER A 117 -3.36 7.48 14.21
N SER A 118 -3.38 7.28 12.89
CA SER A 118 -2.51 8.02 11.96
C SER A 118 -2.81 9.52 11.98
N HIS A 119 -1.77 10.33 11.73
CA HIS A 119 -1.82 11.77 11.94
C HIS A 119 -2.85 12.49 11.05
N GLU A 120 -3.18 11.95 9.87
CA GLU A 120 -4.23 12.48 9.00
C GLU A 120 -5.63 12.43 9.63
N TYR A 121 -5.85 11.60 10.65
CA TYR A 121 -7.10 11.54 11.42
C TYR A 121 -7.07 12.42 12.70
N HIS A 122 -5.96 13.11 12.95
CA HIS A 122 -5.74 13.89 14.16
C HIS A 122 -5.39 15.36 13.88
N GLY A 123 -5.97 15.91 12.80
CA GLY A 123 -5.86 17.32 12.45
C GLY A 123 -4.54 17.71 11.81
N GLN A 124 -3.70 16.73 11.43
CA GLN A 124 -2.52 16.97 10.60
C GLN A 124 -2.80 16.61 9.14
N ASP A 125 -1.97 17.16 8.28
CA ASP A 125 -2.00 16.90 6.85
C ASP A 125 -1.62 15.44 6.52
N PHE A 126 -2.36 14.81 5.61
CA PHE A 126 -1.90 13.57 4.98
C PHE A 126 -0.56 13.79 4.26
N THR A 127 0.44 12.97 4.60
CA THR A 127 1.80 13.01 4.05
C THR A 127 2.27 11.64 3.64
N GLN A 128 2.15 10.66 4.55
CA GLN A 128 2.37 9.24 4.34
C GLN A 128 1.47 8.44 5.29
N THR A 129 1.07 7.23 4.91
CA THR A 129 0.36 6.30 5.80
C THR A 129 0.65 4.87 5.38
N PHE A 130 0.28 3.89 6.20
CA PHE A 130 0.50 2.47 5.90
C PHE A 130 -0.79 1.67 6.07
N ILE A 131 -1.26 1.07 4.98
CA ILE A 131 -2.53 0.37 4.92
C ILE A 131 -2.36 -1.11 4.57
N TYR A 132 -3.38 -1.88 4.96
CA TYR A 132 -3.50 -3.30 4.67
C TYR A 132 -4.67 -3.54 3.73
N GLY A 133 -4.50 -4.48 2.80
CA GLY A 133 -5.56 -4.90 1.89
C GLY A 133 -6.07 -6.29 2.21
N SER A 134 -7.39 -6.49 2.14
CA SER A 134 -7.99 -7.80 2.32
C SER A 134 -9.01 -8.16 1.24
N TYR A 135 -9.13 -9.46 0.96
CA TYR A 135 -10.17 -10.01 0.10
C TYR A 135 -10.45 -11.47 0.44
N ASN A 136 -11.74 -11.84 0.52
CA ASN A 136 -12.20 -13.20 0.77
C ASN A 136 -11.57 -13.86 2.01
N GLY A 137 -11.54 -13.13 3.13
CA GLY A 137 -11.02 -13.60 4.40
C GLY A 137 -9.50 -13.59 4.52
N LYS A 138 -8.79 -13.03 3.52
CA LYS A 138 -7.33 -13.01 3.48
C LYS A 138 -6.74 -11.61 3.40
N ILE A 139 -5.54 -11.42 3.94
CA ILE A 139 -4.66 -10.29 3.68
C ILE A 139 -3.97 -10.49 2.34
N ILE A 140 -4.15 -9.54 1.43
CA ILE A 140 -3.72 -9.68 0.03
C ILE A 140 -2.69 -8.65 -0.40
N PHE A 141 -2.45 -7.58 0.37
CA PHE A 141 -1.32 -6.67 0.15
C PHE A 141 -0.95 -5.87 1.40
N LEU A 142 0.25 -5.28 1.34
CA LEU A 142 0.67 -4.16 2.19
C LEU A 142 0.88 -2.92 1.32
N GLU A 143 0.65 -1.72 1.86
CA GLU A 143 0.69 -0.50 1.05
C GLU A 143 1.10 0.73 1.86
N PRO A 144 2.32 1.24 1.65
CA PRO A 144 2.64 2.62 1.96
C PRO A 144 1.99 3.54 0.93
N MET A 145 1.18 4.49 1.38
CA MET A 145 0.77 5.63 0.57
C MET A 145 1.69 6.82 0.88
N ILE A 146 2.16 7.54 -0.13
CA ILE A 146 3.07 8.68 0.03
C ILE A 146 2.66 9.84 -0.87
N THR A 147 2.43 11.01 -0.29
CA THR A 147 2.19 12.22 -1.07
C THR A 147 3.39 12.62 -1.92
N LYS A 148 3.13 13.18 -3.10
CA LYS A 148 4.18 13.74 -3.94
C LYS A 148 4.97 14.84 -3.22
N ALA A 149 4.29 15.64 -2.39
CA ALA A 149 4.91 16.69 -1.59
C ALA A 149 5.93 16.13 -0.60
N TYR A 150 5.58 15.07 0.12
CA TYR A 150 6.49 14.41 1.07
C TYR A 150 7.76 13.89 0.38
N LEU A 151 7.63 13.26 -0.80
CA LEU A 151 8.80 12.85 -1.59
C LEU A 151 9.67 14.04 -1.99
N ALA A 152 9.07 15.17 -2.40
CA ALA A 152 9.79 16.35 -2.85
C ALA A 152 10.68 17.00 -1.76
N GLU A 153 10.44 16.69 -0.48
CA GLU A 153 11.31 17.13 0.63
C GLU A 153 12.68 16.46 0.63
N LYS A 154 12.86 15.34 -0.09
CA LYS A 154 14.13 14.60 -0.22
C LYS A 154 14.73 14.19 1.13
N LYS A 155 13.88 13.93 2.11
CA LYS A 155 14.25 13.38 3.42
C LYS A 155 14.31 11.87 3.36
N THR A 156 14.96 11.27 4.38
CA THR A 156 14.94 9.83 4.61
C THR A 156 14.45 9.56 6.01
N GLU A 157 13.33 8.84 6.09
CA GLU A 157 12.67 8.49 7.34
C GLU A 157 12.33 7.00 7.34
N THR A 158 12.56 6.37 8.50
CA THR A 158 12.29 4.95 8.73
C THR A 158 11.21 4.80 9.78
N PHE A 159 10.22 3.98 9.46
CA PHE A 159 9.06 3.71 10.29
C PHE A 159 9.05 2.26 10.73
N THR A 160 8.53 2.00 11.93
CA THR A 160 8.19 0.65 12.36
C THR A 160 6.90 0.24 11.67
N LEU A 161 6.90 -0.92 11.02
CA LEU A 161 5.71 -1.41 10.32
C LEU A 161 4.72 -1.95 11.37
N PRO A 162 3.45 -1.51 11.37
CA PRO A 162 2.41 -2.09 12.22
C PRO A 162 2.17 -3.54 11.78
N ARG A 163 2.37 -4.52 12.67
CA ARG A 163 2.34 -5.95 12.32
C ARG A 163 1.23 -6.70 13.04
N PRO A 164 0.63 -7.72 12.41
CA PRO A 164 -0.25 -8.66 13.08
C PRO A 164 0.51 -9.65 13.96
N ASP A 165 -0.21 -10.24 14.91
CA ASP A 165 0.31 -11.29 15.81
C ASP A 165 0.61 -12.59 15.04
N VAL A 166 -0.19 -12.90 14.02
CA VAL A 166 -0.02 -14.07 13.16
C VAL A 166 -0.06 -13.67 11.68
N VAL A 167 0.49 -14.53 10.82
CA VAL A 167 0.49 -14.34 9.37
C VAL A 167 -0.11 -15.57 8.69
N GLU A 168 -0.69 -15.41 7.51
CA GLU A 168 -1.29 -16.52 6.77
C GLU A 168 -0.27 -17.52 6.24
N LYS A 169 0.80 -17.00 5.64
CA LYS A 169 1.86 -17.80 5.04
C LYS A 169 3.07 -17.79 5.98
N THR A 170 3.31 -18.90 6.65
CA THR A 170 4.50 -19.11 7.48
C THR A 170 5.66 -19.71 6.66
N GLY A 171 6.85 -19.78 7.24
CA GLY A 171 8.07 -20.24 6.58
C GLY A 171 8.67 -19.23 5.60
N VAL A 172 8.23 -17.96 5.64
CA VAL A 172 8.72 -16.88 4.79
C VAL A 172 9.00 -15.62 5.61
N TYR A 173 9.76 -14.69 5.02
CA TYR A 173 10.23 -13.49 5.69
C TYR A 173 9.28 -12.31 5.47
N TYR A 174 8.81 -11.70 6.55
CA TYR A 174 7.96 -10.50 6.54
C TYR A 174 8.74 -9.26 7.02
N PRO A 175 8.47 -8.08 6.45
CA PRO A 175 9.15 -6.85 6.86
C PRO A 175 8.73 -6.42 8.27
N THR A 176 9.64 -5.74 8.97
CA THR A 176 9.36 -5.11 10.27
C THR A 176 9.50 -3.60 10.24
N LYS A 177 10.12 -3.06 9.20
CA LYS A 177 10.31 -1.63 8.99
C LYS A 177 10.06 -1.27 7.54
N TYR A 178 9.73 -0.02 7.30
CA TYR A 178 9.79 0.57 5.98
C TYR A 178 10.51 1.91 6.01
N THR A 179 11.14 2.26 4.89
CA THR A 179 11.82 3.54 4.72
C THR A 179 11.28 4.23 3.47
N ILE A 180 10.99 5.52 3.62
CA ILE A 180 10.75 6.46 2.52
C ILE A 180 11.95 7.40 2.51
N GLY A 181 12.69 7.43 1.41
CA GLY A 181 13.97 8.13 1.37
C GLY A 181 14.34 8.71 0.03
N TYR A 182 15.46 9.45 0.03
CA TYR A 182 16.11 9.98 -1.16
C TYR A 182 17.61 9.65 -1.13
N ASP A 183 18.07 9.00 -2.19
CA ASP A 183 19.46 8.68 -2.45
C ASP A 183 20.07 9.77 -3.34
N ALA A 184 20.83 10.68 -2.74
CA ALA A 184 21.42 11.82 -3.44
C ALA A 184 22.51 11.42 -4.45
N ALA A 185 23.16 10.27 -4.26
CA ALA A 185 24.21 9.81 -5.16
C ALA A 185 23.63 9.33 -6.49
N THR A 186 22.50 8.63 -6.45
CA THR A 186 21.81 8.15 -7.66
C THR A 186 20.65 9.05 -8.11
N LYS A 187 20.28 10.06 -7.30
CA LYS A 187 19.11 10.93 -7.50
C LYS A 187 17.83 10.12 -7.60
N GLU A 188 17.60 9.24 -6.63
CA GLU A 188 16.45 8.34 -6.61
C GLU A 188 15.66 8.46 -5.31
N TYR A 189 14.34 8.49 -5.41
CA TYR A 189 13.44 8.23 -4.28
C TYR A 189 13.38 6.72 -4.03
N VAL A 190 13.39 6.33 -2.76
CA VAL A 190 13.43 4.93 -2.32
C VAL A 190 12.23 4.66 -1.42
N ILE A 191 11.43 3.66 -1.77
CA ILE A 191 10.39 3.08 -0.91
C ILE A 191 10.77 1.62 -0.69
N VAL A 192 11.09 1.23 0.54
CA VAL A 192 11.60 -0.11 0.83
C VAL A 192 11.01 -0.67 2.11
N LEU A 193 10.52 -1.91 2.03
CA LEU A 193 10.20 -2.73 3.20
C LEU A 193 11.45 -3.55 3.55
N HIS A 194 11.88 -3.54 4.81
CA HIS A 194 13.15 -4.14 5.23
C HIS A 194 13.12 -4.64 6.69
N ASN A 195 14.28 -5.05 7.19
CA ASN A 195 14.46 -5.74 8.48
C ASN A 195 13.55 -6.96 8.56
N MET A 196 13.75 -7.91 7.65
CA MET A 196 12.83 -9.02 7.47
C MET A 196 12.96 -10.06 8.60
N GLU A 197 11.85 -10.55 9.12
CA GLU A 197 11.77 -11.60 10.13
C GLU A 197 11.04 -12.83 9.57
N LEU A 198 11.58 -14.02 9.84
CA LEU A 198 10.90 -15.28 9.52
C LEU A 198 9.66 -15.42 10.40
N ARG A 199 8.51 -15.67 9.78
CA ARG A 199 7.23 -15.92 10.46
C ARG A 199 6.65 -17.24 9.99
#